data_AF-A0A7J7SE51-F1
#
_entry.id   AF-A0A7J7SE51-F1
#
_cell.length_a   1.000
_cell.length_b   1.000
_cell.length_c   1.000
_cell.angle_alpha   90.00
_cell.angle_beta   90.00
_cell.angle_gamma   90.00
#
_symmetry.space_group_name_H-M   'P 1'
#
loop_
_entity.id
_entity.type
_entity.pdbx_description
1 polymer ?
#
loop_
_entity_poly.entity_id
_entity_poly.type
_entity_poly.pdbx_seq_one_letter_code
_entity_poly.pdbx_strand_id
1 'polypeptide(L)'
;MIRRRSLRTRAIKMLVLDEADEMLNKGFKEQIYDVYRYLPPATQVVLISATLPHEILEMTNKFMTDPIRILVKRDELTLEGIKQFFVAVEREEWKFDTLCDLYDTLTITQAVIFCNTKRKVDWLTEKMREANFTVSSMHGDMPQKERESIMKEFRSGASRVLISTDVWARGLDVPQVSLIINYDLPNNRELYIHRIGRSGRYGRKGVAINFVKNDDIRILRDIEQYYSTQIDEMPMNVADLI
;
A
#
# COMPACT_ATOMS: atom_id res chain seq x y z
N MET A 1 -23.37 -14.24 -0.94
CA MET A 1 -23.95 -14.82 -2.19
C MET A 1 -24.22 -16.31 -2.07
N ILE A 2 -23.27 -17.12 -1.58
CA ILE A 2 -23.42 -18.58 -1.43
C ILE A 2 -24.58 -18.96 -0.49
N ARG A 3 -24.61 -18.45 0.75
CA ARG A 3 -25.72 -18.69 1.71
C ARG A 3 -27.09 -18.27 1.16
N ARG A 4 -27.14 -17.18 0.40
CA ARG A 4 -28.35 -16.66 -0.26
C ARG A 4 -28.71 -17.41 -1.55
N ARG A 5 -27.97 -18.49 -1.90
CA ARG A 5 -28.13 -19.30 -3.12
C ARG A 5 -28.03 -18.52 -4.44
N SER A 6 -27.48 -17.31 -4.41
CA SER A 6 -27.25 -16.47 -5.59
C SER A 6 -26.01 -16.91 -6.38
N LEU A 7 -25.13 -17.71 -5.76
CA LEU A 7 -23.95 -18.31 -6.39
C LEU A 7 -23.98 -19.82 -6.20
N ARG A 8 -23.97 -20.59 -7.30
CA ARG A 8 -23.89 -22.05 -7.27
C ARG A 8 -22.43 -22.48 -7.28
N THR A 9 -22.00 -23.20 -6.24
CA THR A 9 -20.58 -23.57 -6.06
C THR A 9 -20.22 -24.95 -6.63
N ARG A 10 -21.20 -25.77 -7.04
CA ARG A 10 -21.00 -27.17 -7.45
C ARG A 10 -19.99 -27.38 -8.59
N ALA A 11 -19.84 -26.39 -9.47
CA ALA A 11 -18.94 -26.45 -10.62
C ALA A 11 -17.61 -25.71 -10.40
N ILE A 12 -17.39 -25.12 -9.21
CA ILE A 12 -16.14 -24.43 -8.88
C ILE A 12 -15.06 -25.50 -8.73
N LYS A 13 -13.97 -25.33 -9.49
CA LYS A 13 -12.80 -26.22 -9.48
C LYS A 13 -11.58 -25.61 -8.80
N MET A 14 -11.58 -24.29 -8.60
CA MET A 14 -10.44 -23.56 -8.07
C MET A 14 -10.91 -22.42 -7.15
N LEU A 15 -10.22 -22.27 -6.02
CA LEU A 15 -10.32 -21.13 -5.11
C LEU A 15 -8.94 -20.44 -5.08
N VAL A 16 -8.89 -19.18 -5.46
CA VAL A 16 -7.68 -18.36 -5.36
C VAL A 16 -7.86 -17.36 -4.22
N LEU A 17 -6.98 -17.44 -3.22
CA LEU A 17 -6.87 -16.48 -2.13
C LEU A 17 -5.66 -15.58 -2.42
N ASP A 18 -5.93 -14.39 -2.94
CA ASP A 18 -4.91 -13.38 -3.19
C ASP A 18 -4.76 -12.43 -1.98
N GLU A 19 -3.54 -12.01 -1.68
CA GLU A 19 -3.19 -11.21 -0.49
C GLU A 19 -3.77 -11.78 0.82
N ALA A 20 -3.53 -13.08 1.05
CA ALA A 20 -4.17 -13.79 2.14
C ALA A 20 -3.82 -13.22 3.54
N ASP A 21 -2.61 -12.70 3.73
CA ASP A 21 -2.18 -11.95 4.92
C ASP A 21 -3.12 -10.78 5.27
N GLU A 22 -3.48 -9.96 4.27
CA GLU A 22 -4.40 -8.84 4.43
C GLU A 22 -5.82 -9.28 4.70
N MET A 23 -6.27 -10.35 4.05
CA MET A 23 -7.60 -10.89 4.33
C MET A 23 -7.74 -11.26 5.81
N LEU A 24 -6.69 -11.84 6.40
CA LEU A 24 -6.64 -12.14 7.82
C LEU A 24 -6.59 -10.88 8.68
N ASN A 25 -5.75 -9.91 8.35
CA ASN A 25 -5.65 -8.62 9.06
C ASN A 25 -7.00 -7.86 9.08
N LYS A 26 -7.82 -8.00 8.03
CA LYS A 26 -9.16 -7.41 7.93
C LYS A 26 -10.25 -8.23 8.64
N GLY A 27 -9.90 -9.34 9.27
CA GLY A 27 -10.83 -10.20 10.00
C GLY A 27 -11.69 -11.10 9.11
N PHE A 28 -11.26 -11.39 7.87
CA PHE A 28 -12.01 -12.27 6.95
C PHE A 28 -11.81 -13.77 7.19
N LYS A 29 -11.11 -14.14 8.27
CA LYS A 29 -10.79 -15.54 8.61
C LYS A 29 -12.05 -16.42 8.54
N GLU A 30 -13.07 -16.12 9.33
CA GLU A 30 -14.31 -16.91 9.39
C GLU A 30 -15.03 -16.99 8.03
N GLN A 31 -15.03 -15.90 7.27
CA GLN A 31 -15.65 -15.84 5.94
C GLN A 31 -14.92 -16.74 4.94
N ILE A 32 -13.59 -16.83 5.00
CA ILE A 32 -12.80 -17.75 4.16
C ILE A 32 -13.11 -19.20 4.53
N TYR A 33 -13.15 -19.53 5.83
CA TYR A 33 -13.56 -20.86 6.31
C TYR A 33 -14.96 -21.23 5.82
N ASP A 34 -15.91 -20.29 5.91
CA ASP A 34 -17.27 -20.47 5.42
C ASP A 34 -17.27 -20.74 3.92
N VAL A 35 -16.60 -19.91 3.12
CA VAL A 35 -16.53 -20.09 1.66
C VAL A 35 -16.00 -21.48 1.32
N TYR A 36 -14.85 -21.88 1.89
CA TYR A 36 -14.23 -23.17 1.62
C TYR A 36 -15.17 -24.35 1.93
N ARG A 37 -15.90 -24.30 3.06
CA ARG A 37 -16.87 -25.34 3.45
C ARG A 37 -18.02 -25.52 2.47
N TYR A 38 -18.36 -24.51 1.67
CA TYR A 38 -19.40 -24.61 0.64
C TYR A 38 -18.87 -24.99 -0.75
N LEU A 39 -17.56 -25.19 -0.91
CA LEU A 39 -16.96 -25.63 -2.16
C LEU A 39 -16.89 -27.16 -2.25
N PRO A 40 -16.86 -27.73 -3.46
CA PRO A 40 -16.61 -29.15 -3.64
C PRO A 40 -15.27 -29.58 -3.00
N PRO A 41 -15.17 -30.78 -2.39
CA PRO A 41 -13.93 -31.26 -1.77
C PRO A 41 -12.74 -31.34 -2.72
N ALA A 42 -12.99 -31.51 -4.03
CA ALA A 42 -11.97 -31.57 -5.07
C ALA A 42 -11.50 -30.18 -5.58
N THR A 43 -11.91 -29.10 -4.91
CA THR A 43 -11.52 -27.74 -5.32
C THR A 43 -10.03 -27.52 -5.05
N GLN A 44 -9.29 -27.17 -6.09
CA GLN A 44 -7.90 -26.74 -5.95
C GLN A 44 -7.84 -25.40 -5.22
N VAL A 45 -7.04 -25.32 -4.16
CA VAL A 45 -6.79 -24.07 -3.44
C VAL A 45 -5.44 -23.52 -3.87
N VAL A 46 -5.42 -22.24 -4.25
CA VAL A 46 -4.21 -21.46 -4.51
C VAL A 46 -4.20 -20.33 -3.50
N LEU A 47 -3.11 -20.20 -2.75
CA LEU A 47 -2.92 -19.13 -1.77
C LEU A 47 -1.70 -18.31 -2.19
N ILE A 48 -1.90 -17.00 -2.30
CA ILE A 48 -0.88 -16.00 -2.63
C ILE A 48 -0.84 -15.03 -1.46
N SER A 49 0.36 -14.80 -0.92
CA SER A 49 0.56 -13.93 0.23
C SER A 49 1.95 -13.30 0.17
N ALA A 50 2.07 -12.05 0.58
CA ALA A 50 3.36 -11.36 0.63
C ALA A 50 4.13 -11.76 1.90
N THR A 51 3.42 -11.90 3.01
CA THR A 51 3.96 -12.41 4.28
C THR A 51 3.41 -13.80 4.60
N LEU A 52 4.12 -14.55 5.45
CA LEU A 52 3.72 -15.88 5.92
C LEU A 52 3.62 -15.90 7.46
N PRO A 53 2.68 -15.15 8.06
CA PRO A 53 2.45 -15.22 9.50
C PRO A 53 1.90 -16.60 9.89
N HIS A 54 1.98 -16.93 11.18
CA HIS A 54 1.53 -18.23 11.70
C HIS A 54 0.09 -18.58 11.28
N GLU A 55 -0.80 -17.59 11.24
CA GLU A 55 -2.20 -17.79 10.85
C GLU A 55 -2.36 -18.23 9.39
N ILE A 56 -1.49 -17.79 8.47
CA ILE A 56 -1.47 -18.26 7.08
C ILE A 56 -0.93 -19.69 7.00
N LEU A 57 0.06 -20.02 7.82
CA LEU A 57 0.56 -21.40 7.92
C LEU A 57 -0.51 -22.36 8.45
N GLU A 58 -1.28 -21.95 9.45
CA GLU A 58 -2.44 -22.73 9.91
C GLU A 58 -3.50 -22.91 8.82
N MET A 59 -3.75 -21.85 8.05
CA MET A 59 -4.73 -21.87 6.96
C MET A 59 -4.32 -22.84 5.86
N THR A 60 -3.08 -22.78 5.41
CA THR A 60 -2.53 -23.69 4.39
C THR A 60 -2.61 -25.14 4.84
N ASN A 61 -2.31 -25.45 6.10
CA ASN A 61 -2.42 -26.81 6.66
C ASN A 61 -3.86 -27.33 6.74
N LYS A 62 -4.87 -26.45 6.85
CA LYS A 62 -6.28 -26.84 6.97
C LYS A 62 -7.01 -26.97 5.63
N PHE A 63 -6.64 -26.15 4.64
CA PHE A 63 -7.38 -26.06 3.37
C PHE A 63 -6.67 -26.70 2.18
N MET A 64 -5.37 -26.94 2.29
CA MET A 64 -4.57 -27.47 1.19
C MET A 64 -4.10 -28.90 1.53
N THR A 65 -4.15 -29.78 0.54
CA THR A 65 -3.59 -31.13 0.64
C THR A 65 -2.27 -31.15 -0.12
N ASP A 66 -1.16 -31.41 0.59
CA ASP A 66 0.20 -31.46 0.05
C ASP A 66 0.54 -30.32 -0.95
N PRO A 67 0.50 -29.04 -0.52
CA PRO A 67 0.66 -27.92 -1.43
C PRO A 67 2.11 -27.80 -1.93
N ILE A 68 2.26 -27.54 -3.23
CA ILE A 68 3.53 -27.09 -3.80
C ILE A 68 3.85 -25.71 -3.20
N ARG A 69 4.97 -25.62 -2.48
CA ARG A 69 5.43 -24.38 -1.85
C ARG A 69 6.39 -23.66 -2.78
N ILE A 70 5.89 -22.64 -3.46
CA ILE A 70 6.72 -21.69 -4.19
C ILE A 70 7.07 -20.57 -3.22
N LEU A 71 8.16 -20.75 -2.49
CA LEU A 71 8.75 -19.69 -1.71
C LEU A 71 9.68 -18.92 -2.64
N VAL A 72 9.26 -17.73 -3.03
CA VAL A 72 10.21 -16.74 -3.52
C VAL A 72 11.11 -16.48 -2.32
N LYS A 73 12.37 -16.95 -2.39
CA LYS A 73 13.38 -16.54 -1.41
C LYS A 73 13.25 -15.02 -1.31
N ARG A 74 13.44 -14.48 -0.12
CA ARG A 74 13.82 -13.06 -0.03
C ARG A 74 15.18 -12.93 -0.76
N ASP A 75 15.20 -12.97 -2.09
CA ASP A 75 15.77 -11.84 -2.79
C ASP A 75 14.96 -10.72 -2.20
N GLU A 76 15.59 -10.00 -1.29
CA GLU A 76 14.97 -8.97 -0.46
C GLU A 76 13.89 -8.28 -1.30
N LEU A 77 12.69 -8.07 -0.76
CA LEU A 77 11.89 -6.97 -1.30
C LEU A 77 12.76 -5.75 -1.01
N THR A 78 13.68 -5.49 -1.95
CA THR A 78 14.83 -4.67 -1.68
C THR A 78 14.28 -3.28 -1.65
N LEU A 79 14.39 -2.66 -0.49
CA LEU A 79 14.41 -1.21 -0.46
C LEU A 79 15.69 -0.68 -1.14
N GLU A 80 16.61 -1.57 -1.55
CA GLU A 80 17.68 -1.25 -2.50
C GLU A 80 17.06 -0.66 -3.79
N GLY A 81 17.33 0.63 -4.00
CA GLY A 81 16.78 1.42 -5.09
C GLY A 81 15.82 2.52 -4.62
N ILE A 82 15.29 2.45 -3.40
CA ILE A 82 14.45 3.48 -2.80
C ILE A 82 15.23 4.19 -1.68
N LYS A 83 15.56 5.46 -1.88
CA LYS A 83 16.07 6.31 -0.80
C LYS A 83 14.91 6.66 0.14
N GLN A 84 15.08 6.39 1.42
CA GLN A 84 14.05 6.59 2.43
C GLN A 84 14.46 7.73 3.34
N PHE A 85 13.58 8.72 3.46
CA PHE A 85 13.77 9.86 4.33
C PHE A 85 12.59 10.03 5.28
N PHE A 86 12.82 10.67 6.42
CA PHE A 86 11.76 11.23 7.23
C PHE A 86 11.92 12.74 7.39
N VAL A 87 10.79 13.43 7.54
CA VAL A 87 10.72 14.83 7.96
C VAL A 87 10.02 14.85 9.32
N ALA A 88 10.71 15.40 10.32
CA ALA A 88 10.15 15.60 11.64
C ALA A 88 9.20 16.81 11.60
N VAL A 89 7.89 16.53 11.53
CA VAL A 89 6.87 17.58 11.48
C VAL A 89 6.37 17.94 12.89
N GLU A 90 6.76 17.18 13.91
CA GLU A 90 6.40 17.30 15.34
C GLU A 90 4.90 17.17 15.65
N ARG A 91 4.04 17.90 14.93
CA ARG A 91 2.59 18.01 15.11
C ARG A 91 1.85 17.71 13.82
N GLU A 92 0.63 17.17 13.96
CA GLU A 92 -0.23 16.82 12.83
C GLU A 92 -0.64 18.04 11.98
N GLU A 93 -0.84 19.19 12.61
CA GLU A 93 -1.26 20.43 11.96
C GLU A 93 -0.21 21.03 11.02
N TRP A 94 1.07 20.76 11.25
CA TRP A 94 2.17 21.28 10.44
C TRP A 94 2.48 20.43 9.19
N LYS A 95 1.86 19.25 9.06
CA LYS A 95 2.08 18.34 7.92
C LYS A 95 1.68 18.96 6.58
N PHE A 96 0.61 19.75 6.56
CA PHE A 96 0.17 20.35 5.30
C PHE A 96 1.13 21.45 4.84
N ASP A 97 1.54 22.33 5.73
CA ASP A 97 2.51 23.40 5.41
C ASP A 97 3.85 22.78 4.97
N THR A 98 4.32 21.75 5.68
CA THR A 98 5.52 20.98 5.29
C THR A 98 5.37 20.34 3.90
N LEU A 99 4.18 19.87 3.54
CA LEU A 99 3.91 19.31 2.22
C LEU A 99 4.04 20.39 1.14
N CYS A 100 3.50 21.58 1.38
CA CYS A 100 3.60 22.71 0.45
C CYS A 100 5.07 23.12 0.26
N ASP A 101 5.83 23.30 1.35
CA ASP A 101 7.25 23.64 1.30
C ASP A 101 8.07 22.61 0.51
N LEU A 102 7.70 21.33 0.64
CA LEU A 102 8.31 20.23 -0.12
C LEU A 102 8.07 20.39 -1.62
N TYR A 103 6.85 20.74 -2.05
CA TYR A 103 6.54 20.99 -3.46
C TYR A 103 7.14 22.27 -4.01
N ASP A 104 7.39 23.27 -3.16
CA ASP A 104 8.06 24.52 -3.56
C ASP A 104 9.58 24.33 -3.74
N THR A 105 10.17 23.42 -2.97
CA THR A 105 11.63 23.14 -2.99
C THR A 105 12.02 22.13 -4.07
N LEU A 106 11.14 21.19 -4.40
CA LEU A 106 11.45 20.05 -5.26
C LEU A 106 10.70 20.10 -6.59
N THR A 107 11.39 19.82 -7.68
CA THR A 107 10.75 19.61 -8.99
C THR A 107 10.13 18.22 -9.08
N ILE A 108 8.90 18.09 -8.59
CA ILE A 108 8.18 16.82 -8.55
C ILE A 108 7.38 16.63 -9.85
N THR A 109 7.70 15.58 -10.62
CA THR A 109 6.95 15.24 -11.84
C THR A 109 5.60 14.63 -11.51
N GLN A 110 5.61 13.54 -10.73
CA GLN A 110 4.44 12.88 -10.18
C GLN A 110 4.75 12.28 -8.80
N ALA A 111 3.78 12.35 -7.89
CA ALA A 111 3.89 11.78 -6.56
C ALA A 111 2.63 11.04 -6.13
N VAL A 112 2.82 10.02 -5.29
CA VAL A 112 1.74 9.33 -4.58
C VAL A 112 1.84 9.67 -3.11
N ILE A 113 0.72 10.10 -2.53
CA ILE A 113 0.62 10.46 -1.12
C ILE A 113 -0.30 9.45 -0.42
N PHE A 114 0.19 8.80 0.62
CA PHE A 114 -0.58 7.85 1.41
C PHE A 114 -1.08 8.45 2.72
N CYS A 115 -2.37 8.26 3.00
CA CYS A 115 -3.02 8.60 4.26
C CYS A 115 -3.70 7.35 4.85
N ASN A 116 -3.85 7.29 6.18
CA ASN A 116 -4.42 6.09 6.82
C ASN A 116 -5.95 6.01 6.69
N THR A 117 -6.63 7.14 6.54
CA THR A 117 -8.10 7.21 6.56
C THR A 117 -8.67 7.91 5.33
N LYS A 118 -9.87 7.49 4.92
CA LYS A 118 -10.62 8.09 3.79
C LYS A 118 -10.89 9.57 4.03
N ARG A 119 -11.31 9.91 5.25
CA ARG A 119 -11.54 11.31 5.66
C ARG A 119 -10.30 12.19 5.50
N LYS A 120 -9.11 11.64 5.79
CA LYS A 120 -7.85 12.37 5.59
C LYS A 120 -7.52 12.53 4.11
N VAL A 121 -7.75 11.49 3.29
CA VAL A 121 -7.61 11.58 1.83
C VAL A 121 -8.49 12.70 1.26
N ASP A 122 -9.78 12.71 1.61
CA ASP A 122 -10.72 13.72 1.12
C ASP A 122 -10.33 15.13 1.58
N TRP A 123 -9.99 15.29 2.86
CA TRP A 123 -9.54 16.55 3.43
C TRP A 123 -8.26 17.07 2.77
N LEU A 124 -7.25 16.22 2.57
CA LEU A 124 -5.98 16.60 1.97
C LEU A 124 -6.16 16.94 0.49
N THR A 125 -7.05 16.22 -0.21
CA THR A 125 -7.39 16.50 -1.61
C THR A 125 -7.96 17.90 -1.76
N GLU A 126 -8.90 18.28 -0.90
CA GLU A 126 -9.50 19.61 -0.92
C GLU A 126 -8.45 20.69 -0.61
N LYS A 127 -7.66 20.49 0.44
CA LYS A 127 -6.58 21.41 0.83
C LYS A 127 -5.56 21.64 -0.27
N MET A 128 -5.13 20.57 -0.95
CA MET A 128 -4.20 20.70 -2.06
C MET A 128 -4.83 21.38 -3.29
N ARG A 129 -6.13 21.16 -3.55
CA ARG A 129 -6.85 21.88 -4.61
C ARG A 129 -7.00 23.37 -4.31
N GLU A 130 -7.30 23.74 -3.06
CA GLU A 130 -7.31 25.12 -2.58
C GLU A 130 -5.93 25.80 -2.79
N ALA A 131 -4.84 25.02 -2.64
CA ALA A 131 -3.48 25.45 -2.93
C ALA A 131 -3.08 25.33 -4.43
N ASN A 132 -4.05 25.17 -5.34
CA ASN A 132 -3.87 25.09 -6.80
C ASN A 132 -3.10 23.87 -7.34
N PHE A 133 -3.00 22.78 -6.58
CA PHE A 133 -2.44 21.53 -7.08
C PHE A 133 -3.45 20.72 -7.91
N THR A 134 -3.00 20.11 -9.00
CA THR A 134 -3.80 19.16 -9.78
C THR A 134 -3.74 17.77 -9.16
N VAL A 135 -4.74 17.46 -8.33
CA VAL A 135 -4.78 16.26 -7.48
C VAL A 135 -5.95 15.35 -7.82
N SER A 136 -5.64 14.06 -7.94
CA SER A 136 -6.62 12.97 -7.93
C SER A 136 -6.56 12.23 -6.58
N SER A 137 -7.69 11.65 -6.17
CA SER A 137 -7.76 10.87 -4.94
C SER A 137 -8.42 9.53 -5.15
N MET A 138 -8.03 8.51 -4.39
CA MET A 138 -8.59 7.18 -4.52
C MET A 138 -8.70 6.48 -3.17
N HIS A 139 -9.88 5.97 -2.83
CA HIS A 139 -10.08 5.17 -1.61
C HIS A 139 -11.01 3.97 -1.82
N GLY A 140 -11.08 3.08 -0.82
CA GLY A 140 -11.74 1.77 -0.93
C GLY A 140 -13.25 1.78 -1.23
N ASP A 141 -13.95 2.89 -1.01
CA ASP A 141 -15.41 2.99 -1.25
C ASP A 141 -15.76 3.40 -2.68
N MET A 142 -14.78 3.81 -3.47
CA MET A 142 -15.02 4.19 -4.86
C MET A 142 -15.31 2.96 -5.73
N PRO A 143 -16.31 3.02 -6.63
CA PRO A 143 -16.56 1.99 -7.62
C PRO A 143 -15.33 1.71 -8.49
N GLN A 144 -15.15 0.45 -8.91
CA GLN A 144 -14.01 0.03 -9.73
C GLN A 144 -13.82 0.89 -11.00
N LYS A 145 -14.92 1.23 -11.69
CA LYS A 145 -14.90 2.05 -12.91
C LYS A 145 -14.34 3.46 -12.66
N GLU A 146 -14.66 4.05 -11.52
CA GLU A 146 -14.17 5.38 -11.15
C GLU A 146 -12.68 5.33 -10.84
N ARG A 147 -12.25 4.31 -10.09
CA ARG A 147 -10.83 4.04 -9.81
C ARG A 147 -10.00 3.87 -11.09
N GLU A 148 -10.52 3.13 -12.06
CA GLU A 148 -9.87 2.95 -13.37
C GLU A 148 -9.72 4.26 -14.16
N SER A 149 -10.72 5.14 -14.09
CA SER A 149 -10.65 6.48 -14.70
C SER A 149 -9.57 7.33 -14.05
N ILE A 150 -9.56 7.39 -12.71
CA ILE A 150 -8.57 8.15 -11.94
C ILE A 150 -7.15 7.65 -12.23
N MET A 151 -6.98 6.32 -12.30
CA MET A 151 -5.70 5.72 -12.65
C MET A 151 -5.27 5.98 -14.09
N LYS A 152 -6.22 6.19 -15.01
CA LYS A 152 -5.92 6.59 -16.38
C LYS A 152 -5.44 8.04 -16.43
N GLU A 153 -6.11 8.94 -15.72
CA GLU A 153 -5.74 10.37 -15.61
C GLU A 153 -4.36 10.55 -14.96
N PHE A 154 -4.10 9.82 -13.87
CA PHE A 154 -2.80 9.85 -13.21
C PHE A 154 -1.70 9.31 -14.13
N ARG A 155 -1.90 8.17 -14.79
CA ARG A 155 -0.91 7.61 -15.73
C ARG A 155 -0.70 8.46 -16.98
N SER A 156 -1.67 9.26 -17.40
CA SER A 156 -1.48 10.20 -18.52
C SER A 156 -0.77 11.49 -18.11
N GLY A 157 -0.49 11.69 -16.81
CA GLY A 157 0.08 12.93 -16.28
C GLY A 157 -0.91 14.09 -16.21
N ALA A 158 -2.22 13.82 -16.37
CA ALA A 158 -3.25 14.84 -16.24
C ALA A 158 -3.36 15.32 -14.78
N SER A 159 -3.15 14.41 -13.83
CA SER A 159 -2.86 14.75 -12.43
C SER A 159 -1.41 14.42 -12.08
N ARG A 160 -0.79 15.33 -11.31
CA ARG A 160 0.59 15.16 -10.83
C ARG A 160 0.63 14.51 -9.45
N VAL A 161 -0.47 14.59 -8.69
CA VAL A 161 -0.55 14.03 -7.35
C VAL A 161 -1.70 13.05 -7.27
N LEU A 162 -1.43 11.85 -6.75
CA LEU A 162 -2.44 10.86 -6.38
C LEU A 162 -2.44 10.65 -4.87
N ILE A 163 -3.54 10.99 -4.21
CA ILE A 163 -3.71 10.75 -2.76
C ILE A 163 -4.52 9.47 -2.56
N SER A 164 -4.05 8.53 -1.75
CA SER A 164 -4.75 7.26 -1.54
C SER A 164 -4.64 6.69 -0.13
N THR A 165 -5.56 5.78 0.21
CA THR A 165 -5.45 4.95 1.42
C THR A 165 -4.66 3.68 1.20
N ASP A 166 -4.22 3.05 2.29
CA ASP A 166 -3.52 1.76 2.31
C ASP A 166 -4.19 0.63 1.52
N VAL A 167 -5.52 0.69 1.42
CA VAL A 167 -6.34 -0.34 0.80
C VAL A 167 -5.96 -0.59 -0.66
N TRP A 168 -5.30 0.38 -1.31
CA TRP A 168 -4.85 0.29 -2.71
C TRP A 168 -3.35 0.42 -2.90
N ALA A 169 -2.55 0.52 -1.82
CA ALA A 169 -1.11 0.41 -1.91
C ALA A 169 -0.67 -0.90 -2.61
N ARG A 170 -1.55 -1.92 -2.59
CA ARG A 170 -1.40 -3.16 -3.36
C ARG A 170 -2.37 -3.15 -4.55
N GLY A 171 -1.83 -3.27 -5.77
CA GLY A 171 -2.58 -3.20 -7.04
C GLY A 171 -2.48 -1.87 -7.80
N LEU A 172 -1.97 -0.82 -7.16
CA LEU A 172 -1.50 0.39 -7.85
C LEU A 172 -0.27 0.04 -8.70
N ASP A 173 -0.51 -0.42 -9.93
CA ASP A 173 0.55 -0.55 -10.95
C ASP A 173 0.85 0.83 -11.52
N VAL A 174 1.67 1.60 -10.79
CA VAL A 174 2.17 2.90 -11.24
C VAL A 174 3.68 2.83 -11.48
N PRO A 175 4.13 2.26 -12.61
CA PRO A 175 5.55 2.07 -12.92
C PRO A 175 6.34 3.38 -13.17
N GLN A 176 5.76 4.56 -12.91
CA GLN A 176 6.34 5.87 -13.23
C GLN A 176 6.48 6.84 -12.05
N VAL A 177 6.18 6.44 -10.82
CA VAL A 177 6.26 7.36 -9.67
C VAL A 177 7.66 7.35 -9.07
N SER A 178 8.35 8.48 -9.14
CA SER A 178 9.67 8.68 -8.53
C SER A 178 9.57 9.02 -7.03
N LEU A 179 8.49 9.66 -6.59
CA LEU A 179 8.32 10.13 -5.22
C LEU A 179 7.06 9.55 -4.55
N ILE A 180 7.27 8.94 -3.39
CA ILE A 180 6.20 8.47 -2.51
C ILE A 180 6.26 9.26 -1.21
N ILE A 181 5.13 9.80 -0.78
CA ILE A 181 5.01 10.55 0.48
C ILE A 181 4.06 9.81 1.40
N ASN A 182 4.58 9.32 2.51
CA ASN A 182 3.75 8.83 3.62
C ASN A 182 3.35 10.02 4.48
N TYR A 183 2.21 10.64 4.16
CA TYR A 183 1.66 11.74 4.95
C TYR A 183 1.29 11.28 6.35
N ASP A 184 0.75 10.07 6.46
CA ASP A 184 0.64 9.34 7.72
C ASP A 184 1.57 8.14 7.67
N LEU A 185 2.30 7.81 8.73
CA LEU A 185 2.98 6.51 8.81
C LEU A 185 1.93 5.37 8.80
N PRO A 186 2.24 4.22 8.17
CA PRO A 186 1.31 3.10 8.15
C PRO A 186 1.05 2.57 9.56
N ASN A 187 -0.21 2.24 9.85
CA ASN A 187 -0.61 1.68 11.15
C ASN A 187 -0.04 0.26 11.41
N ASN A 188 0.41 -0.42 10.35
CA ASN A 188 1.07 -1.71 10.42
C ASN A 188 2.37 -1.65 9.61
N ARG A 189 3.49 -2.02 10.21
CA ARG A 189 4.80 -2.12 9.55
C ARG A 189 4.78 -2.94 8.27
N GLU A 190 3.93 -3.97 8.19
CA GLU A 190 3.81 -4.79 6.98
C GLU A 190 3.32 -3.97 5.78
N LEU A 191 2.48 -2.95 6.00
CA LEU A 191 1.97 -2.08 4.92
C LEU A 191 3.05 -1.15 4.34
N TYR A 192 4.12 -0.87 5.08
CA TYR A 192 5.15 0.08 4.66
C TYR A 192 5.75 -0.28 3.31
N ILE A 193 6.18 -1.53 3.15
CA ILE A 193 6.80 -2.01 1.91
C ILE A 193 5.81 -2.04 0.74
N HIS A 194 4.52 -2.17 1.01
CA HIS A 194 3.50 -2.13 -0.03
C HIS A 194 3.25 -0.71 -0.54
N ARG A 195 3.38 0.29 0.34
CA ARG A 195 3.35 1.69 -0.06
C ARG A 195 4.57 2.04 -0.90
N ILE A 196 5.77 1.77 -0.37
CA ILE A 196 6.99 2.31 -0.98
C ILE A 196 7.59 1.41 -2.07
N GLY A 197 7.36 0.09 -2.04
CA GLY A 197 7.80 -0.88 -3.06
C GLY A 197 7.11 -0.75 -4.43
N ARG A 198 6.45 0.38 -4.66
CA ARG A 198 5.87 0.83 -5.93
C ARG A 198 6.84 1.71 -6.71
N SER A 199 7.74 2.41 -6.02
CA SER A 199 8.90 3.06 -6.64
C SER A 199 10.07 2.07 -6.73
N GLY A 200 10.99 2.29 -7.66
CA GLY A 200 12.21 1.49 -7.78
C GLY A 200 12.13 0.16 -8.54
N ARG A 201 10.96 -0.20 -9.09
CA ARG A 201 10.82 -1.41 -9.93
C ARG A 201 11.62 -1.28 -11.23
N TYR A 202 12.21 -2.38 -11.68
CA TYR A 202 13.03 -2.46 -12.91
C TYR A 202 14.30 -1.60 -12.93
N GLY A 203 14.98 -1.46 -11.77
CA GLY A 203 16.28 -0.78 -11.68
C GLY A 203 16.21 0.75 -11.69
N ARG A 204 15.02 1.32 -11.47
CA ARG A 204 14.84 2.77 -11.31
C ARG A 204 15.15 3.19 -9.87
N LYS A 205 15.53 4.45 -9.67
CA LYS A 205 15.67 5.02 -8.32
C LYS A 205 14.34 5.64 -7.90
N GLY A 206 13.94 5.37 -6.67
CA GLY A 206 12.75 5.96 -6.03
C GLY A 206 13.14 6.72 -4.77
N VAL A 207 12.26 7.62 -4.34
CA VAL A 207 12.37 8.32 -3.07
C VAL A 207 11.09 8.12 -2.28
N ALA A 208 11.22 7.80 -0.99
CA ALA A 208 10.11 7.70 -0.05
C ALA A 208 10.34 8.71 1.08
N ILE A 209 9.39 9.63 1.29
CA ILE A 209 9.45 10.64 2.36
C ILE A 209 8.36 10.34 3.37
N ASN A 210 8.73 10.28 4.64
CA ASN A 210 7.84 9.95 5.75
C ASN A 210 7.62 11.17 6.63
N PHE A 211 6.38 11.61 6.80
CA PHE A 211 6.07 12.66 7.78
C PHE A 211 5.89 12.04 9.16
N VAL A 212 6.73 12.46 10.09
CA VAL A 212 6.82 11.87 11.42
C VAL A 212 6.54 12.96 12.46
N LYS A 213 5.46 12.76 13.22
CA LYS A 213 5.17 13.54 14.43
C LYS A 213 5.77 12.85 15.66
N ASN A 214 5.74 13.52 16.81
CA ASN A 214 6.39 13.00 18.04
C ASN A 214 5.89 11.60 18.45
N ASP A 215 4.59 11.32 18.26
CA ASP A 215 4.00 10.02 18.59
C ASP A 215 4.39 8.90 17.62
N ASP A 216 4.82 9.26 16.40
CA ASP A 216 5.10 8.35 15.30
C ASP A 216 6.54 7.78 15.36
N ILE A 217 7.40 8.34 16.21
CA ILE A 217 8.82 7.92 16.36
C ILE A 217 8.93 6.42 16.65
N ARG A 218 8.06 5.88 17.50
CA ARG A 218 8.06 4.44 17.84
C ARG A 218 7.71 3.57 16.63
N ILE A 219 6.77 4.02 15.79
CA ILE A 219 6.35 3.33 14.58
C ILE A 219 7.49 3.33 13.56
N LEU A 220 8.16 4.48 13.39
CA LEU A 220 9.32 4.60 12.49
C LEU A 220 10.44 3.61 12.88
N ARG A 221 10.81 3.56 14.17
CA ARG A 221 11.85 2.64 14.66
C ARG A 221 11.47 1.17 14.49
N ASP A 222 10.19 0.83 14.67
CA ASP A 222 9.69 -0.53 14.44
C ASP A 222 9.80 -0.93 12.96
N ILE A 223 9.53 0.00 12.03
CA ILE A 223 9.73 -0.22 10.59
C ILE A 223 11.21 -0.45 10.26
N GLU A 224 12.11 0.41 10.75
CA GLU A 224 13.57 0.27 10.55
C GLU A 224 14.07 -1.08 11.04
N GLN A 225 13.68 -1.48 12.26
CA GLN A 225 14.09 -2.75 12.85
C GLN A 225 13.54 -3.96 12.09
N TYR A 226 12.25 -3.93 11.72
CA TYR A 226 11.60 -5.06 11.06
C TYR A 226 12.17 -5.34 9.66
N TYR A 227 12.44 -4.28 8.89
CA TYR A 227 12.99 -4.41 7.54
C TYR A 227 14.52 -4.34 7.50
N SER A 228 15.19 -4.10 8.63
CA SER A 228 16.64 -3.88 8.69
C SER A 228 17.09 -2.79 7.70
N THR A 229 16.34 -1.69 7.66
CA THR A 229 16.59 -0.53 6.79
C THR A 229 16.88 0.71 7.61
N GLN A 230 17.57 1.66 7.00
CA GLN A 230 17.80 2.99 7.58
C GLN A 230 16.85 4.00 6.90
N ILE A 231 16.17 4.81 7.70
CA ILE A 231 15.35 5.93 7.21
C ILE A 231 16.01 7.20 7.74
N ASP A 232 16.76 7.88 6.86
CA ASP A 232 17.54 9.05 7.25
C ASP A 232 16.67 10.29 7.43
N GLU A 233 17.12 11.23 8.25
CA GLU A 233 16.50 12.55 8.28
C GLU A 233 16.72 13.23 6.93
N MET A 234 15.67 13.84 6.40
CA MET A 234 15.73 14.49 5.10
C MET A 234 16.72 15.67 5.15
N PRO A 235 17.77 15.68 4.30
CA PRO A 235 18.72 16.77 4.30
C PRO A 235 18.07 18.07 3.83
N MET A 236 18.54 19.23 4.29
CA MET A 236 18.02 20.53 3.87
C MET A 236 18.17 20.80 2.36
N ASN A 237 19.20 20.23 1.72
CA ASN A 237 19.41 20.35 0.29
C ASN A 237 18.93 19.08 -0.42
N VAL A 238 17.69 19.15 -0.91
CA VAL A 238 16.96 18.00 -1.46
C VAL A 238 16.88 18.00 -2.99
N ALA A 239 17.26 19.11 -3.64
CA ALA A 239 17.09 19.29 -5.07
C ALA A 239 17.85 18.23 -5.90
N ASP A 240 18.99 17.75 -5.39
CA ASP A 240 19.83 16.74 -6.05
C ASP A 240 19.38 15.28 -5.78
N LEU A 241 18.32 15.09 -5.00
CA LEU A 241 17.87 13.77 -4.55
C LEU A 241 16.77 13.14 -5.41
N ILE A 242 16.08 13.93 -6.25
CA ILE A 242 14.89 13.53 -7.04
C ILE A 242 15.15 13.67 -8.54
#